data_AF-A0A7U9T5E1-F1
#
_entry.id   AF-A0A7U9T5E1-F1
#
_cell.length_a   1.000
_cell.length_b   1.000
_cell.length_c   1.000
_cell.angle_alpha   90.00
_cell.angle_beta   90.00
_cell.angle_gamma   90.00
#
_symmetry.space_group_name_H-M   'P 1'
#
loop_
_entity.id
_entity.type
_entity.pdbx_description
1 polymer ?
#
loop_
_entity_poly.entity_id
_entity_poly.type
_entity_poly.pdbx_seq_one_letter_code
_entity_poly.pdbx_strand_id
1 'polypeptide(L)'
;MFLFRLYYEIIDYKQLVKDDTAMPIYYGLVDLFVEVENRSSIGILLIDKENLKDVVKWTKKLWHIHHRINLFIQDSDDWGTTDFDEYRHQLMEISDMVYESYERGEKNQINVLTDLIFATRAQDCGAGVTSIALAPNGKFYICPGFYYNSKGKEKELGDINGKKILLDKHFLKKSASEPCIDCSIQNCNRCRYSNFIHTNEIHIPTDAQCEINYINAELSNILQKKLNNNGYLKNYKRINDRRVGKYKTILERTK
;
A
#
# COMPACT_ATOMS: atom_id res chain seq x y z
N MET A 1 -2.96 -30.60 6.04
CA MET A 1 -3.96 -30.11 7.01
C MET A 1 -3.60 -28.68 7.36
N PHE A 2 -3.89 -27.75 6.44
CA PHE A 2 -3.54 -26.33 6.61
C PHE A 2 -4.58 -25.68 7.51
N LEU A 3 -4.14 -25.26 8.69
CA LEU A 3 -4.96 -24.46 9.60
C LEU A 3 -5.28 -23.13 8.92
N PHE A 4 -6.53 -22.97 8.50
CA PHE A 4 -7.17 -21.67 8.39
C PHE A 4 -7.14 -21.01 9.77
N ARG A 5 -6.13 -20.18 10.05
CA ARG A 5 -6.24 -19.19 11.11
C ARG A 5 -6.89 -17.95 10.53
N LEU A 6 -8.20 -18.08 10.33
CA LEU A 6 -9.12 -16.96 10.36
C LEU A 6 -8.80 -16.15 11.63
N TYR A 7 -8.25 -14.94 11.48
CA TYR A 7 -7.97 -13.96 12.55
C TYR A 7 -9.26 -13.45 13.27
N TYR A 8 -10.34 -14.23 13.25
CA TYR A 8 -11.70 -13.84 13.57
C TYR A 8 -12.20 -14.38 14.92
N GLU A 9 -11.36 -15.07 15.71
CA GLU A 9 -11.78 -15.72 16.96
C GLU A 9 -12.23 -14.76 18.09
N ILE A 10 -12.00 -13.44 17.98
CA ILE A 10 -12.27 -12.49 19.08
C ILE A 10 -13.54 -11.64 18.84
N ILE A 11 -14.11 -11.62 17.62
CA ILE A 11 -15.25 -10.76 17.31
C ILE A 11 -16.39 -11.61 16.74
N ASP A 12 -17.60 -11.44 17.27
CA ASP A 12 -18.81 -12.11 16.77
C ASP A 12 -19.07 -11.70 15.31
N TYR A 13 -18.59 -12.53 14.39
CA TYR A 13 -18.63 -12.32 12.94
C TYR A 13 -20.06 -12.08 12.43
N LYS A 14 -21.07 -12.67 13.08
CA LYS A 14 -22.48 -12.52 12.65
C LYS A 14 -23.03 -11.11 12.92
N GLN A 15 -22.44 -10.37 13.86
CA GLN A 15 -22.80 -8.98 14.11
C GLN A 15 -22.12 -8.02 13.12
N LEU A 16 -20.84 -8.27 12.77
CA LEU A 16 -20.08 -7.42 11.83
C LEU A 16 -20.59 -7.45 10.38
N VAL A 17 -21.08 -8.60 9.92
CA VAL A 17 -21.60 -8.77 8.54
C VAL A 17 -22.89 -7.96 8.31
N LYS A 18 -23.63 -7.60 9.37
CA LYS A 18 -24.88 -6.84 9.25
C LYS A 18 -24.68 -5.34 9.00
N ASP A 19 -23.51 -4.78 9.33
CA ASP A 19 -23.33 -3.33 9.42
C ASP A 19 -22.63 -2.68 8.20
N ASP A 20 -22.34 -3.41 7.12
CA ASP A 20 -21.57 -2.90 5.95
C ASP A 20 -20.18 -2.29 6.30
N THR A 21 -19.74 -2.38 7.56
CA THR A 21 -18.51 -1.74 8.05
C THR A 21 -17.28 -2.64 8.00
N ALA A 22 -17.46 -3.96 7.82
CA ALA A 22 -16.35 -4.89 7.77
C ALA A 22 -15.70 -4.89 6.38
N MET A 23 -14.42 -4.56 6.29
CA MET A 23 -13.66 -4.70 5.03
C MET A 23 -13.11 -6.13 4.94
N PRO A 24 -13.61 -6.97 4.01
CA PRO A 24 -13.09 -8.31 3.83
C PRO A 24 -11.66 -8.28 3.30
N ILE A 25 -10.84 -9.21 3.79
CA ILE A 25 -9.45 -9.41 3.39
C ILE A 25 -9.36 -10.70 2.59
N TYR A 26 -8.75 -10.63 1.41
CA TYR A 26 -8.58 -11.73 0.48
C TYR A 26 -7.10 -12.05 0.28
N TYR A 27 -6.74 -13.32 0.36
CA TYR A 27 -5.42 -13.86 0.04
C TYR A 27 -5.58 -15.20 -0.67
N GLY A 28 -5.28 -15.26 -1.98
CA GLY A 28 -5.50 -16.47 -2.76
C GLY A 28 -6.92 -16.63 -3.31
N LEU A 29 -7.10 -17.58 -4.23
CA LEU A 29 -8.40 -17.89 -4.83
C LEU A 29 -9.38 -18.57 -3.89
N VAL A 30 -8.90 -19.17 -2.80
CA VAL A 30 -9.73 -19.95 -1.89
C VAL A 30 -10.71 -19.03 -1.13
N ASP A 31 -10.30 -17.78 -0.87
CA ASP A 31 -11.14 -16.76 -0.23
C ASP A 31 -12.24 -16.20 -1.15
N LEU A 32 -12.15 -16.44 -2.46
CA LEU A 32 -13.15 -16.01 -3.45
C LEU A 32 -14.33 -16.99 -3.61
N PHE A 33 -14.26 -18.17 -2.98
CA PHE A 33 -15.34 -19.18 -2.99
C PHE A 33 -16.16 -19.19 -1.70
N VAL A 34 -15.73 -18.44 -0.67
CA VAL A 34 -16.61 -18.14 0.45
C VAL A 34 -17.61 -17.13 -0.10
N GLU A 35 -18.89 -17.50 -0.17
CA GLU A 35 -19.99 -16.54 -0.32
C GLU A 35 -19.93 -15.63 0.90
N VAL A 36 -19.10 -14.59 0.83
CA VAL A 36 -19.08 -13.58 1.86
C VAL A 36 -20.38 -12.83 1.64
N GLU A 37 -21.36 -13.02 2.53
CA GLU A 37 -22.60 -12.22 2.57
C GLU A 37 -22.34 -10.72 2.79
N ASN A 38 -21.07 -10.32 2.89
CA ASN A 38 -20.62 -8.95 3.10
C ASN A 38 -20.74 -8.12 1.80
N ARG A 39 -21.55 -7.08 1.86
CA ARG A 39 -21.83 -6.14 0.76
C ARG A 39 -20.95 -4.90 0.78
N SER A 40 -19.88 -4.89 1.59
CA SER A 40 -18.94 -3.76 1.64
C SER A 40 -18.49 -3.37 0.23
N SER A 41 -18.59 -2.08 -0.09
CA SER A 41 -18.09 -1.57 -1.37
C SER A 41 -16.56 -1.62 -1.48
N ILE A 42 -15.85 -1.95 -0.40
CA ILE A 42 -14.39 -1.95 -0.29
C ILE A 42 -13.90 -3.34 0.13
N GLY A 43 -13.00 -3.93 -0.65
CA GLY A 43 -12.26 -5.15 -0.31
C GLY A 43 -10.76 -4.91 -0.19
N ILE A 44 -10.07 -5.70 0.63
CA ILE A 44 -8.61 -5.67 0.79
C ILE A 44 -8.02 -6.89 0.08
N LEU A 45 -7.13 -6.68 -0.88
CA LEU A 45 -6.42 -7.76 -1.57
C LEU A 45 -4.97 -7.81 -1.09
N LEU A 46 -4.58 -8.91 -0.45
CA LEU A 46 -3.21 -9.18 -0.05
C LEU A 46 -2.49 -9.94 -1.15
N ILE A 47 -1.29 -9.46 -1.50
CA ILE A 47 -0.42 -10.11 -2.49
C ILE A 47 0.98 -10.25 -1.94
N ASP A 48 1.68 -11.25 -2.48
CA ASP A 48 3.08 -11.52 -2.21
C ASP A 48 3.76 -12.01 -3.50
N LYS A 49 5.07 -12.27 -3.42
CA LYS A 49 5.87 -12.74 -4.55
C LYS A 49 5.31 -13.99 -5.22
N GLU A 50 4.75 -14.92 -4.46
CA GLU A 50 4.30 -16.22 -4.96
C GLU A 50 3.03 -16.10 -5.82
N ASN A 51 2.26 -15.01 -5.65
CA ASN A 51 0.98 -14.83 -6.30
C ASN A 51 0.85 -13.63 -7.25
N LEU A 52 1.98 -12.99 -7.57
CA LEU A 52 2.01 -11.84 -8.50
C LEU A 52 1.29 -12.10 -9.82
N LYS A 53 1.41 -13.30 -10.38
CA LYS A 53 0.81 -13.66 -11.67
C LYS A 53 -0.72 -13.71 -11.65
N ASP A 54 -1.33 -13.83 -10.47
CA ASP A 54 -2.77 -13.96 -10.31
C ASP A 54 -3.46 -12.62 -9.94
N VAL A 55 -2.72 -11.51 -9.79
CA VAL A 55 -3.28 -10.24 -9.28
C VAL A 55 -4.38 -9.69 -10.18
N VAL A 56 -4.20 -9.70 -11.51
CA VAL A 56 -5.24 -9.29 -12.48
C VAL A 56 -6.50 -10.15 -12.31
N LYS A 57 -6.33 -11.46 -12.24
CA LYS A 57 -7.42 -12.44 -12.10
C LYS A 57 -8.20 -12.23 -10.80
N TRP A 58 -7.51 -11.97 -9.69
CA TRP A 58 -8.15 -11.69 -8.40
C TRP A 58 -8.87 -10.36 -8.40
N THR A 59 -8.22 -9.32 -8.92
CA THR A 59 -8.81 -7.98 -9.06
C THR A 59 -10.09 -8.02 -9.88
N LYS A 60 -10.09 -8.73 -11.01
CA LYS A 60 -11.28 -8.92 -11.86
C LYS A 60 -12.44 -9.53 -11.10
N LYS A 61 -12.18 -10.60 -10.34
CA LYS A 61 -13.21 -11.27 -9.54
C LYS A 61 -13.74 -10.37 -8.44
N LEU A 62 -12.86 -9.69 -7.72
CA LEU A 62 -13.22 -8.82 -6.62
C LEU A 62 -14.03 -7.61 -7.08
N TRP A 63 -13.80 -7.06 -8.27
CA TRP A 63 -14.62 -5.96 -8.80
C TRP A 63 -16.06 -6.33 -9.15
N HIS A 64 -16.40 -7.62 -9.23
CA HIS A 64 -17.80 -8.04 -9.30
C HIS A 64 -18.52 -7.91 -7.96
N ILE A 65 -17.78 -7.75 -6.86
CA ILE A 65 -18.29 -7.75 -5.48
C ILE A 65 -18.07 -6.38 -4.83
N HIS A 66 -16.92 -5.75 -5.07
CA HIS A 66 -16.49 -4.51 -4.46
C HIS A 66 -16.25 -3.43 -5.52
N HIS A 67 -16.73 -2.22 -5.27
CA HIS A 67 -16.41 -1.05 -6.11
C HIS A 67 -14.93 -0.66 -6.01
N ARG A 68 -14.33 -0.84 -4.83
CA ARG A 68 -12.95 -0.46 -4.52
C ARG A 68 -12.15 -1.62 -3.97
N ILE A 69 -10.93 -1.76 -4.46
CA ILE A 69 -9.94 -2.70 -3.94
C ILE A 69 -8.78 -1.93 -3.33
N ASN A 70 -8.40 -2.27 -2.10
CA ASN A 70 -7.15 -1.84 -1.48
C ASN A 70 -6.13 -2.98 -1.59
N LEU A 71 -5.23 -2.88 -2.55
CA LEU A 71 -4.12 -3.80 -2.75
C LEU A 71 -3.02 -3.52 -1.71
N PHE A 72 -2.55 -4.57 -1.03
CA PHE A 72 -1.42 -4.54 -0.11
C PHE A 72 -0.40 -5.61 -0.46
N ILE A 73 0.86 -5.19 -0.53
CA ILE A 73 2.01 -6.07 -0.78
C ILE A 73 2.64 -6.42 0.55
N GLN A 74 2.83 -7.72 0.83
CA GLN A 74 3.29 -8.19 2.15
C GLN A 74 4.81 -8.32 2.25
N ASP A 75 5.50 -8.59 1.14
CA ASP A 75 6.89 -9.06 1.10
C ASP A 75 7.76 -8.29 0.08
N SER A 76 7.40 -7.05 -0.23
CA SER A 76 8.05 -6.27 -1.30
C SER A 76 9.57 -6.19 -1.18
N ASP A 77 10.11 -6.20 0.04
CA ASP A 77 11.55 -6.08 0.27
C ASP A 77 12.34 -7.32 -0.18
N ASP A 78 11.68 -8.46 -0.44
CA ASP A 78 12.27 -9.71 -0.94
C ASP A 78 12.17 -9.85 -2.48
N TRP A 79 11.65 -8.83 -3.16
CA TRP A 79 11.45 -8.83 -4.61
C TRP A 79 12.74 -8.50 -5.37
N GLY A 80 12.93 -9.20 -6.50
CA GLY A 80 13.96 -8.91 -7.49
C GLY A 80 13.39 -8.30 -8.76
N THR A 81 14.26 -8.03 -9.74
CA THR A 81 13.91 -7.46 -11.05
C THR A 81 12.72 -8.15 -11.72
N THR A 82 12.71 -9.49 -11.74
CA THR A 82 11.63 -10.28 -12.36
C THR A 82 10.27 -10.08 -11.67
N ASP A 83 10.28 -9.90 -10.35
CA ASP A 83 9.08 -9.70 -9.56
C ASP A 83 8.50 -8.29 -9.80
N PHE A 84 9.37 -7.27 -9.90
CA PHE A 84 8.97 -5.91 -10.27
C PHE A 84 8.44 -5.84 -11.70
N ASP A 85 9.06 -6.54 -12.65
CA ASP A 85 8.58 -6.64 -14.03
C ASP A 85 7.20 -7.30 -14.10
N GLU A 86 6.99 -8.41 -13.37
CA GLU A 86 5.69 -9.07 -13.28
C GLU A 86 4.64 -8.15 -12.62
N TYR A 87 4.97 -7.51 -11.50
CA TYR A 87 4.07 -6.54 -10.84
C TYR A 87 3.68 -5.41 -11.79
N ARG A 88 4.63 -4.85 -12.55
CA ARG A 88 4.38 -3.80 -13.54
C ARG A 88 3.46 -4.30 -14.66
N HIS A 89 3.67 -5.52 -15.15
CA HIS A 89 2.82 -6.15 -16.16
C HIS A 89 1.37 -6.27 -15.66
N GLN A 90 1.18 -6.84 -14.48
CA GLN A 90 -0.13 -7.02 -13.85
C GLN A 90 -0.82 -5.67 -13.62
N LEU A 91 -0.09 -4.67 -13.12
CA LEU A 91 -0.65 -3.36 -12.84
C LEU A 91 -1.03 -2.59 -14.12
N MET A 92 -0.33 -2.83 -15.23
CA MET A 92 -0.66 -2.27 -16.54
C MET A 92 -2.01 -2.82 -17.05
N GLU A 93 -2.23 -4.12 -16.96
CA GLU A 93 -3.52 -4.74 -17.29
C GLU A 93 -4.66 -4.21 -16.39
N ILE A 94 -4.41 -4.11 -15.07
CA ILE A 94 -5.36 -3.53 -14.12
C ILE A 94 -5.68 -2.08 -14.48
N SER A 95 -4.70 -1.29 -14.89
CA SER A 95 -4.91 0.08 -15.36
C SER A 95 -5.88 0.14 -16.55
N ASP A 96 -5.73 -0.76 -17.53
CA ASP A 96 -6.66 -0.83 -18.64
C ASP A 96 -8.07 -1.24 -18.19
N MET A 97 -8.19 -2.20 -17.28
CA MET A 97 -9.48 -2.57 -16.69
C MET A 97 -10.14 -1.42 -15.91
N VAL A 98 -9.36 -0.60 -15.19
CA VAL A 98 -9.89 0.62 -14.54
C VAL A 98 -10.44 1.54 -15.61
N TYR A 99 -9.68 1.81 -16.68
CA TYR A 99 -10.13 2.65 -17.77
C TYR A 99 -11.45 2.14 -18.39
N GLU A 100 -11.55 0.86 -18.71
CA GLU A 100 -12.77 0.26 -19.26
C GLU A 100 -13.97 0.40 -18.30
N SER A 101 -13.74 0.32 -16.98
CA SER A 101 -14.79 0.55 -15.99
C SER A 101 -15.32 1.99 -16.03
N TYR A 102 -14.50 2.98 -16.41
CA TYR A 102 -14.97 4.35 -16.63
C TYR A 102 -15.83 4.45 -17.91
N GLU A 103 -15.48 3.71 -18.96
CA GLU A 103 -16.29 3.67 -20.19
C GLU A 103 -17.69 3.09 -19.93
N ARG A 104 -17.78 2.08 -19.05
CA ARG A 104 -19.05 1.49 -18.60
C ARG A 104 -19.80 2.30 -17.54
N GLY A 105 -19.18 3.36 -17.00
CA GLY A 105 -19.76 4.19 -15.95
C GLY A 105 -19.65 3.63 -14.52
N GLU A 106 -19.03 2.46 -14.33
CA GLU A 106 -18.79 1.80 -13.04
C GLU A 106 -17.74 2.54 -12.20
N LYS A 107 -16.66 3.01 -12.85
CA LYS A 107 -15.56 3.77 -12.24
C LYS A 107 -14.92 3.04 -11.04
N ASN A 108 -14.61 1.76 -11.23
CA ASN A 108 -13.99 0.93 -10.20
C ASN A 108 -12.66 1.53 -9.75
N GLN A 109 -12.32 1.30 -8.48
CA GLN A 109 -11.14 1.89 -7.85
C GLN A 109 -10.15 0.83 -7.38
N ILE A 110 -8.87 1.19 -7.44
CA ILE A 110 -7.78 0.45 -6.81
C ILE A 110 -6.74 1.41 -6.25
N ASN A 111 -6.46 1.32 -4.95
CA ASN A 111 -5.64 2.29 -4.21
C ASN A 111 -4.29 2.61 -4.87
N VAL A 112 -3.59 1.60 -5.39
CA VAL A 112 -2.26 1.75 -6.00
C VAL A 112 -2.25 2.53 -7.33
N LEU A 113 -3.42 2.78 -7.93
CA LEU A 113 -3.56 3.61 -9.13
C LEU A 113 -4.43 4.83 -8.88
N THR A 114 -5.67 4.63 -8.44
CA THR A 114 -6.67 5.70 -8.39
C THR A 114 -6.41 6.71 -7.28
N ASP A 115 -5.83 6.32 -6.15
CA ASP A 115 -5.56 7.27 -5.08
C ASP A 115 -4.48 8.27 -5.48
N LEU A 116 -3.52 7.85 -6.32
CA LEU A 116 -2.50 8.74 -6.86
C LEU A 116 -3.10 9.82 -7.77
N ILE A 117 -4.20 9.51 -8.48
CA ILE A 117 -4.94 10.45 -9.32
C ILE A 117 -5.71 11.48 -8.48
N PHE A 118 -6.34 11.02 -7.39
CA PHE A 118 -7.31 11.82 -6.63
C PHE A 118 -6.73 12.51 -5.40
N ALA A 119 -5.52 12.17 -4.97
CA ALA A 119 -4.96 12.78 -3.79
C ALA A 119 -4.71 14.27 -3.96
N THR A 120 -5.16 15.04 -2.98
CA THR A 120 -4.92 16.47 -2.87
C THR A 120 -3.74 16.83 -1.98
N ARG A 121 -3.22 15.85 -1.23
CA ARG A 121 -2.07 15.97 -0.32
C ARG A 121 -1.36 14.64 -0.20
N ALA A 122 -0.07 14.67 0.13
CA ALA A 122 0.68 13.47 0.48
C ALA A 122 -0.01 12.73 1.63
N GLN A 123 -0.26 11.43 1.44
CA GLN A 123 -0.78 10.55 2.47
C GLN A 123 0.26 9.48 2.78
N ASP A 124 0.59 9.33 4.06
CA ASP A 124 1.34 8.21 4.60
C ASP A 124 0.57 7.62 5.79
N CYS A 125 1.05 6.51 6.37
CA CYS A 125 0.35 5.84 7.47
C CYS A 125 0.34 6.62 8.80
N GLY A 126 1.03 7.77 8.89
CA GLY A 126 1.05 8.63 10.08
C GLY A 126 1.86 8.09 11.27
N ALA A 127 2.39 6.87 11.19
CA ALA A 127 3.13 6.20 12.27
C ALA A 127 4.29 7.05 12.83
N GLY A 128 4.27 7.32 14.12
CA GLY A 128 5.22 8.17 14.84
C GLY A 128 4.95 9.68 14.74
N VAL A 129 4.06 10.12 13.85
CA VAL A 129 3.73 11.54 13.63
C VAL A 129 2.35 11.87 14.20
N THR A 130 1.31 11.22 13.69
CA THR A 130 -0.10 11.40 14.11
C THR A 130 -0.57 10.25 15.00
N SER A 131 0.16 9.14 15.03
CA SER A 131 -0.16 7.97 15.83
C SER A 131 1.11 7.36 16.45
N ILE A 132 0.93 6.68 17.58
CA ILE A 132 1.93 5.80 18.22
C ILE A 132 1.22 4.52 18.65
N ALA A 133 1.96 3.42 18.77
CA ALA A 133 1.43 2.16 19.25
C ALA A 133 1.73 1.98 20.74
N LEU A 134 0.72 1.61 21.53
CA LEU A 134 0.88 1.07 22.88
C LEU A 134 0.78 -0.46 22.79
N ALA A 135 1.85 -1.16 23.16
CA ALA A 135 1.89 -2.61 23.12
C ALA A 135 1.50 -3.25 24.47
N PRO A 136 1.14 -4.55 24.51
CA PRO A 136 0.73 -5.23 25.74
C PRO A 136 1.78 -5.26 26.86
N ASN A 137 3.05 -5.04 26.53
CA ASN A 137 4.14 -4.90 27.50
C ASN A 137 4.20 -3.52 28.19
N GLY A 138 3.21 -2.66 27.96
CA GLY A 138 3.14 -1.31 28.51
C GLY A 138 4.08 -0.30 27.85
N LYS A 139 4.70 -0.66 26.71
CA LYS A 139 5.68 0.20 26.01
C LYS A 139 5.09 0.85 24.77
N PHE A 140 5.62 2.02 24.44
CA PHE A 140 5.24 2.79 23.26
C PHE A 140 6.20 2.52 22.08
N TYR A 141 5.66 2.47 20.87
CA TYR A 141 6.41 2.24 19.62
C TYR A 141 5.90 3.15 18.49
N ILE A 142 6.69 3.32 17.44
CA ILE A 142 6.31 4.11 16.25
C ILE A 142 5.06 3.55 15.56
N CYS A 143 5.00 2.23 15.40
CA CYS A 143 3.83 1.48 14.95
C CYS A 143 3.88 0.04 15.47
N PRO A 144 2.80 -0.75 15.32
CA PRO A 144 2.80 -2.15 15.76
C PRO A 144 3.92 -3.01 15.13
N GLY A 145 4.39 -2.69 13.92
CA GLY A 145 5.50 -3.42 13.29
C GLY A 145 6.77 -3.43 14.13
N PHE A 146 7.11 -2.31 14.78
CA PHE A 146 8.29 -2.22 15.65
C PHE A 146 8.19 -3.09 16.91
N TYR A 147 6.98 -3.47 17.33
CA TYR A 147 6.80 -4.32 18.50
C TYR A 147 7.10 -5.80 18.22
N TYR A 148 6.76 -6.31 17.03
CA TYR A 148 6.86 -7.75 16.76
C TYR A 148 8.28 -8.25 16.44
N ASN A 149 9.19 -7.35 16.05
CA ASN A 149 10.55 -7.70 15.65
C ASN A 149 11.58 -7.32 16.73
N SER A 150 12.57 -8.19 16.98
CA SER A 150 13.63 -7.95 17.98
C SER A 150 14.42 -6.67 17.73
N LYS A 151 14.84 -6.43 16.49
CA LYS A 151 15.52 -5.19 16.07
C LYS A 151 14.61 -3.98 16.24
N GLY A 152 13.34 -4.10 15.85
CA GLY A 152 12.33 -3.06 16.01
C GLY A 152 12.14 -2.61 17.47
N LYS A 153 12.21 -3.55 18.42
CA LYS A 153 12.03 -3.29 19.86
C LYS A 153 13.08 -2.34 20.43
N GLU A 154 14.26 -2.23 19.81
CA GLU A 154 15.29 -1.26 20.20
C GLU A 154 14.86 0.20 20.02
N LYS A 155 13.79 0.44 19.24
CA LYS A 155 13.20 1.77 19.00
C LYS A 155 11.95 2.02 19.86
N GLU A 156 11.88 1.44 21.07
CA GLU A 156 10.83 1.81 22.03
C GLU A 156 10.89 3.32 22.33
N LEU A 157 9.72 3.95 22.48
CA LEU A 157 9.59 5.39 22.70
C LEU A 157 9.40 5.74 24.18
N GLY A 158 9.30 4.72 25.03
CA GLY A 158 8.96 4.88 26.44
C GLY A 158 7.97 3.83 26.93
N ASP A 159 7.40 4.06 28.11
CA ASP A 159 6.39 3.22 28.73
C ASP A 159 5.31 4.01 29.46
N ILE A 160 4.23 3.33 29.81
CA ILE A 160 3.09 3.88 30.56
C ILE A 160 3.45 4.41 31.95
N ASN A 161 4.60 4.01 32.50
CA ASN A 161 5.07 4.43 33.83
C ASN A 161 5.89 5.74 33.76
N GLY A 162 6.01 6.35 32.57
CA GLY A 162 6.61 7.66 32.40
C GLY A 162 8.07 7.65 31.91
N LYS A 163 8.65 6.48 31.58
CA LYS A 163 9.91 6.46 30.82
C LYS A 163 9.64 7.08 29.45
N LYS A 164 10.47 8.04 29.04
CA LYS A 164 10.38 8.67 27.73
C LYS A 164 11.71 8.57 27.02
N ILE A 165 11.69 8.08 25.79
CA ILE A 165 12.81 8.17 24.87
C ILE A 165 12.45 9.24 23.84
N LEU A 166 13.32 10.24 23.72
CA LEU A 166 13.12 11.33 22.77
C LEU A 166 13.23 10.76 21.34
N LEU A 167 12.10 10.70 20.65
CA LEU A 167 12.09 10.50 19.21
C LEU A 167 12.39 11.84 18.55
N ASP A 168 13.53 11.94 17.88
CA ASP A 168 13.76 13.06 16.99
C ASP A 168 12.80 12.98 15.80
N LYS A 169 11.78 13.84 15.83
CA LYS A 169 10.74 13.92 14.80
C LYS A 169 11.29 14.36 13.44
N HIS A 170 12.51 14.88 13.37
CA HIS A 170 13.17 15.18 12.10
C HIS A 170 13.23 13.95 11.20
N PHE A 171 13.62 12.79 11.74
CA PHE A 171 13.73 11.52 11.01
C PHE A 171 12.38 10.88 10.62
N LEU A 172 11.26 11.52 10.91
CA LEU A 172 9.95 11.08 10.43
C LEU A 172 9.54 11.79 9.14
N LYS A 173 10.21 12.89 8.79
CA LYS A 173 9.92 13.71 7.62
C LYS A 173 10.50 13.08 6.36
N LYS A 174 9.77 13.21 5.23
CA LYS A 174 10.26 12.81 3.90
C LYS A 174 11.60 13.49 3.56
N SER A 175 11.71 14.78 3.92
CA SER A 175 12.90 15.60 3.65
C SER A 175 14.15 15.20 4.43
N ALA A 176 14.05 14.28 5.40
CA ALA A 176 15.23 13.76 6.09
C ALA A 176 15.99 12.72 5.25
N SER A 177 15.39 12.21 4.18
CA SER A 177 16.00 11.20 3.30
C SER A 177 16.45 11.82 1.99
N GLU A 178 17.75 11.77 1.71
CA GLU A 178 18.38 12.28 0.50
C GLU A 178 17.65 11.87 -0.81
N PRO A 179 17.36 10.57 -1.07
CA PRO A 179 16.64 10.18 -2.30
C PRO A 179 15.22 10.75 -2.38
N CYS A 180 14.64 11.16 -1.25
CA CYS A 180 13.29 11.68 -1.18
C CYS A 180 13.18 13.20 -1.39
N ILE A 181 14.27 13.95 -1.24
CA ILE A 181 14.28 15.42 -1.35
C ILE A 181 13.81 15.86 -2.75
N ASP A 182 14.37 15.26 -3.79
CA ASP A 182 14.07 15.57 -5.19
C ASP A 182 12.98 14.66 -5.79
N CYS A 183 12.33 13.81 -4.98
CA CYS A 183 11.34 12.84 -5.46
C CYS A 183 9.97 13.49 -5.72
N SER A 184 9.51 13.43 -6.98
CA SER A 184 8.23 14.02 -7.42
C SER A 184 6.98 13.26 -6.94
N ILE A 185 7.10 12.00 -6.51
CA ILE A 185 5.98 11.20 -5.99
C ILE A 185 5.47 11.80 -4.69
N GLN A 186 4.22 12.28 -4.72
CA GLN A 186 3.57 12.88 -3.55
C GLN A 186 2.97 11.83 -2.62
N ASN A 187 2.26 10.83 -3.16
CA ASN A 187 1.72 9.72 -2.36
C ASN A 187 2.66 8.52 -2.43
N CYS A 188 3.68 8.55 -1.59
CA CYS A 188 4.61 7.44 -1.45
C CYS A 188 4.23 6.63 -0.21
N ASN A 189 3.88 5.36 -0.41
CA ASN A 189 3.47 4.44 0.65
C ASN A 189 4.69 3.75 1.29
N ARG A 190 5.71 4.51 1.68
CA ARG A 190 6.89 3.94 2.37
C ARG A 190 6.59 3.58 3.82
N CYS A 191 6.97 2.37 4.21
CA CYS A 191 6.86 1.81 5.53
C CYS A 191 8.12 2.13 6.36
N ARG A 192 7.97 3.03 7.35
CA ARG A 192 9.03 3.38 8.31
C ARG A 192 9.63 2.17 9.05
N TYR A 193 8.82 1.13 9.27
CA TYR A 193 9.29 -0.12 9.87
C TYR A 193 10.21 -0.88 8.92
N SER A 194 9.80 -1.09 7.66
CA SER A 194 10.65 -1.73 6.63
C SER A 194 11.96 -0.96 6.46
N ASN A 195 11.89 0.37 6.31
CA ASN A 195 13.06 1.25 6.25
C ASN A 195 14.07 0.91 7.35
N PHE A 196 13.62 0.87 8.60
CA PHE A 196 14.50 0.59 9.74
C PHE A 196 15.04 -0.85 9.74
N ILE A 197 14.21 -1.84 9.45
CA ILE A 197 14.62 -3.25 9.43
C ILE A 197 15.69 -3.50 8.36
N HIS A 198 15.57 -2.90 7.19
CA HIS A 198 16.49 -3.16 6.06
C HIS A 198 17.67 -2.18 5.98
N THR A 199 17.54 -0.94 6.45
CA THR A 199 18.58 0.10 6.29
C THR A 199 19.21 0.57 7.61
N ASN A 200 18.68 0.15 8.77
CA ASN A 200 18.95 0.74 10.09
C ASN A 200 18.46 2.18 10.29
N GLU A 201 17.84 2.79 9.27
CA GLU A 201 17.39 4.18 9.30
C GLU A 201 15.88 4.29 9.04
N ILE A 202 15.15 5.00 9.90
CA ILE A 202 13.68 5.11 9.80
C ILE A 202 13.25 5.91 8.55
N HIS A 203 14.07 6.86 8.13
CA HIS A 203 13.75 7.79 7.05
C HIS A 203 14.21 7.30 5.67
N ILE A 204 15.19 6.40 5.60
CA ILE A 204 15.74 5.91 4.32
C ILE A 204 14.88 4.77 3.79
N PRO A 205 14.15 4.95 2.66
CA PRO A 205 13.38 3.88 2.06
C PRO A 205 14.28 2.80 1.47
N THR A 206 13.75 1.58 1.41
CA THR A 206 14.39 0.50 0.64
C THR A 206 14.24 0.76 -0.86
N ASP A 207 15.16 0.20 -1.65
CA ASP A 207 15.07 0.29 -3.11
C ASP A 207 13.77 -0.34 -3.64
N ALA A 208 13.33 -1.46 -3.05
CA ALA A 208 12.09 -2.13 -3.42
C ALA A 208 10.83 -1.27 -3.22
N GLN A 209 10.73 -0.57 -2.08
CA GLN A 209 9.62 0.35 -1.84
C GLN A 209 9.63 1.51 -2.83
N CYS A 210 10.81 2.05 -3.15
CA CYS A 210 10.93 3.08 -4.19
C CYS A 210 10.46 2.56 -5.55
N GLU A 211 10.90 1.37 -5.96
CA GLU A 211 10.54 0.73 -7.22
C GLU A 211 9.03 0.59 -7.40
N ILE A 212 8.35 0.01 -6.42
CA ILE A 212 6.88 -0.17 -6.44
C ILE A 212 6.17 1.18 -6.55
N ASN A 213 6.61 2.19 -5.78
CA ASN A 213 5.98 3.50 -5.83
C ASN A 213 6.23 4.20 -7.18
N TYR A 214 7.38 3.95 -7.83
CA TYR A 214 7.62 4.44 -9.20
C TYR A 214 6.72 3.76 -10.22
N ILE A 215 6.57 2.44 -10.17
CA ILE A 215 5.66 1.69 -11.04
C ILE A 215 4.22 2.20 -10.87
N ASN A 216 3.76 2.35 -9.62
CA ASN A 216 2.43 2.87 -9.32
C ASN A 216 2.22 4.29 -9.87
N ALA A 217 3.18 5.19 -9.67
CA ALA A 217 3.10 6.55 -10.15
C ALA A 217 3.14 6.64 -11.68
N GLU A 218 4.00 5.86 -12.33
CA GLU A 218 4.10 5.78 -13.79
C GLU A 218 2.76 5.36 -14.40
N LEU A 219 2.22 4.22 -13.95
CA LEU A 219 0.99 3.66 -14.51
C LEU A 219 -0.25 4.50 -14.15
N SER A 220 -0.28 5.10 -12.96
CA SER A 220 -1.31 6.07 -12.58
C SER A 220 -1.29 7.31 -13.48
N ASN A 221 -0.10 7.83 -13.85
CA ASN A 221 0.03 8.95 -14.78
C ASN A 221 -0.50 8.59 -16.18
N ILE A 222 -0.17 7.40 -16.67
CA ILE A 222 -0.66 6.89 -17.97
C ILE A 222 -2.19 6.79 -17.94
N LEU A 223 -2.75 6.16 -16.90
CA LEU A 223 -4.19 6.04 -16.69
C LEU A 223 -4.88 7.41 -16.63
N GLN A 224 -4.35 8.34 -15.83
CA GLN A 224 -4.91 9.68 -15.69
C GLN A 224 -4.92 10.42 -17.04
N LYS A 225 -3.84 10.34 -17.82
CA LYS A 225 -3.78 10.94 -19.17
C LYS A 225 -4.87 10.34 -20.07
N LYS A 226 -5.02 9.02 -20.07
CA LYS A 226 -6.05 8.31 -20.86
C LYS A 226 -7.46 8.76 -20.45
N LEU A 227 -7.74 8.84 -19.15
CA LEU A 227 -9.03 9.27 -18.61
C LEU A 227 -9.34 10.75 -18.91
N ASN A 228 -8.35 11.65 -18.78
CA ASN A 228 -8.49 13.07 -19.09
C ASN A 228 -8.78 13.29 -20.58
N ASN A 229 -8.01 12.63 -21.47
CA ASN A 229 -8.14 12.79 -22.92
C ASN A 229 -9.51 12.34 -23.43
N ASN A 230 -10.13 11.36 -22.77
CA ASN A 230 -11.47 10.87 -23.09
C ASN A 230 -12.58 11.57 -22.28
N GLY A 231 -12.26 12.64 -21.55
CA GLY A 231 -13.26 13.49 -20.87
C GLY A 231 -13.87 12.88 -19.60
N TYR A 232 -13.34 11.76 -19.10
CA TYR A 232 -13.82 11.08 -17.90
C TYR A 232 -13.43 11.81 -16.60
N LEU A 233 -12.30 12.51 -16.60
CA LEU A 233 -11.81 13.31 -15.49
C LEU A 233 -11.80 14.79 -15.87
N LYS A 234 -12.85 15.52 -15.48
CA LYS A 234 -12.91 16.97 -15.61
C LYS A 234 -12.34 17.60 -14.35
N ASN A 235 -11.40 18.55 -14.48
CA ASN A 235 -10.81 19.36 -13.41
C ASN A 235 -9.71 18.72 -12.53
N TYR A 236 -9.25 17.49 -12.82
CA TYR A 236 -8.11 16.93 -12.10
C TYR A 236 -6.80 17.42 -12.73
N LYS A 237 -6.01 18.18 -11.95
CA LYS A 237 -4.66 18.57 -12.38
C LYS A 237 -3.84 17.31 -12.61
N ARG A 238 -3.10 17.28 -13.73
CA ARG A 238 -2.18 16.19 -14.04
C ARG A 238 -1.25 15.96 -12.85
N ILE A 239 -1.10 14.72 -12.41
CA ILE A 239 0.00 14.32 -11.55
C ILE A 239 1.27 14.80 -12.27
N ASN A 240 2.13 15.53 -11.56
CA ASN A 240 3.27 16.23 -12.13
C ASN A 240 4.04 15.33 -13.13
N ASP A 241 4.09 15.74 -14.40
CA ASP A 241 4.95 15.16 -15.47
C ASP A 241 6.45 15.35 -15.20
N ARG A 242 6.82 15.89 -14.02
CA ARG A 242 8.22 16.13 -13.65
C ARG A 242 8.90 14.79 -13.47
N ARG A 243 9.96 14.56 -14.26
CA ARG A 243 10.92 13.46 -14.09
C ARG A 243 11.03 13.14 -12.60
N VAL A 244 10.73 11.88 -12.31
CA VAL A 244 11.24 11.12 -11.18
C VAL A 244 12.65 11.63 -10.86
N GLY A 245 12.92 11.94 -9.59
CA GLY A 245 14.15 12.62 -9.14
C GLY A 245 15.45 11.88 -9.51
N LYS A 246 16.57 12.24 -8.88
CA LYS A 246 17.89 11.62 -9.15
C LYS A 246 17.96 10.09 -8.90
N TYR A 247 16.90 9.49 -8.34
CA TYR A 247 16.83 8.07 -8.09
C TYR A 247 16.65 7.30 -9.40
N LYS A 248 17.67 6.50 -9.75
CA LYS A 248 17.51 5.45 -10.76
C LYS A 248 16.80 4.26 -10.13
N THR A 249 15.71 3.81 -10.73
CA THR A 249 14.98 2.58 -10.38
C THR A 249 15.87 1.35 -10.49
N ILE A 250 15.51 0.26 -9.80
CA ILE A 250 16.17 -1.05 -9.94
C ILE A 250 16.15 -1.45 -11.41
N LEU A 251 15.00 -1.31 -12.08
CA LEU A 251 14.83 -1.63 -13.50
C LEU A 251 15.68 -0.75 -14.43
N GLU A 252 15.97 0.50 -14.07
CA GLU A 252 16.87 1.39 -14.83
C GLU A 252 18.37 1.10 -14.59
N ARG A 253 18.74 0.56 -13.43
CA ARG A 253 20.14 0.24 -13.10
C ARG A 253 20.61 -1.06 -13.74
N THR A 254 19.69 -1.96 -14.06
CA THR A 254 19.97 -3.30 -14.62
C THR A 254 19.91 -3.37 -16.15
N LYS A 255 19.60 -2.25 -16.82
CA LYS A 255 19.63 -2.11 -18.29
C LYS A 255 20.95 -1.51 -18.75
#